data_AF-A0A418Y950-F1
#
_entry.id   AF-A0A418Y950-F1
#
_cell.length_a   1.000
_cell.length_b   1.000
_cell.length_c   1.000
_cell.angle_alpha   90.00
_cell.angle_beta   90.00
_cell.angle_gamma   90.00
#
_symmetry.space_group_name_H-M   'P 1'
#
loop_
_entity.id
_entity.type
_entity.pdbx_description
1 polymer ?
#
loop_
_entity_poly.entity_id
_entity_poly.type
_entity_poly.pdbx_seq_one_letter_code
_entity_poly.pdbx_strand_id
1 'polypeptide(L)'
;MKFVYYMTYPMILIYTLGETLRRGVDYFSINATTMLEDYSAAVFFILATWAWVKANENAEKLMLLAWAYAAGGMFVPFFAHLEAFLRGVTFREDHIHTDVGSIVLKGSVWVISVICLFIVMRSNKSQYPSS
;
A
#
# COMPACT_ATOMS: atom_id res chain seq x y z
N MET A 1 -8.48 9.81 -14.18
CA MET A 1 -8.88 8.75 -13.23
C MET A 1 -8.31 7.39 -13.60
N LYS A 2 -8.35 6.95 -14.86
CA LYS A 2 -7.86 5.62 -15.27
C LYS A 2 -6.47 5.25 -14.72
N PHE A 3 -5.52 6.20 -14.71
CA PHE A 3 -4.19 5.98 -14.10
C PHE A 3 -4.24 5.47 -12.66
N VAL A 4 -5.07 6.08 -11.80
CA VAL A 4 -5.19 5.68 -10.39
C VAL A 4 -5.75 4.27 -10.26
N TYR A 5 -6.68 3.89 -11.13
CA TYR A 5 -7.19 2.53 -11.17
C TYR A 5 -6.16 1.52 -11.67
N TYR A 6 -5.29 1.89 -12.61
CA TYR A 6 -4.18 1.01 -13.02
C TYR A 6 -3.09 0.89 -11.97
N MET A 7 -2.90 1.91 -11.13
CA MET A 7 -1.93 1.88 -10.03
C MET A 7 -2.28 0.88 -8.92
N THR A 8 -3.49 0.32 -8.90
CA THR A 8 -3.83 -0.74 -7.95
C THR A 8 -3.11 -2.05 -8.26
N TYR A 9 -2.88 -2.40 -9.53
CA TYR A 9 -2.19 -3.63 -9.92
C TYR A 9 -0.78 -3.75 -9.34
N PRO A 10 0.14 -2.76 -9.52
CA PRO A 10 1.44 -2.84 -8.89
C PRO A 10 1.34 -2.84 -7.37
N MET A 11 0.40 -2.12 -6.76
CA MET A 11 0.20 -2.16 -5.31
C MET A 11 -0.21 -3.54 -4.81
N ILE A 12 -1.10 -4.23 -5.51
CA ILE A 12 -1.48 -5.62 -5.19
C ILE A 12 -0.23 -6.51 -5.19
N LEU A 13 0.62 -6.40 -6.20
CA LEU A 13 1.86 -7.18 -6.28
C LEU A 13 2.84 -6.84 -5.15
N ILE A 14 3.00 -5.56 -4.81
CA ILE A 14 3.88 -5.13 -3.71
C ILE A 14 3.39 -5.68 -2.37
N TYR A 15 2.11 -5.48 -2.05
CA TYR A 15 1.54 -5.92 -0.76
C TYR A 15 1.38 -7.43 -0.62
N THR A 16 1.35 -8.19 -1.73
CA THR A 16 1.33 -9.65 -1.70
C THR A 16 2.73 -10.22 -1.87
N LEU A 17 3.24 -10.24 -3.10
CA LEU A 17 4.51 -10.87 -3.44
C LEU A 17 5.69 -10.13 -2.82
N GLY A 18 5.70 -8.80 -2.82
CA GLY A 18 6.77 -8.01 -2.24
C GLY A 18 6.97 -8.32 -0.75
N GLU A 19 5.90 -8.29 0.04
CA GLU A 19 5.97 -8.60 1.47
C GLU A 19 6.23 -10.09 1.74
N THR A 20 5.65 -11.00 0.93
CA THR A 20 5.95 -12.45 1.04
C THR A 20 7.42 -12.74 0.78
N LEU A 21 8.00 -12.15 -0.27
CA LEU A 21 9.41 -12.35 -0.63
C LEU A 21 10.35 -11.73 0.41
N ARG A 22 9.96 -10.61 1.01
CA ARG A 22 10.78 -9.91 1.99
C ARG A 22 10.78 -10.59 3.36
N ARG A 23 9.65 -11.15 3.79
CA ARG A 23 9.49 -11.71 5.14
C ARG A 23 9.48 -13.23 5.18
N GLY A 24 9.12 -13.88 4.08
CA GLY A 24 8.84 -15.31 4.04
C GLY A 24 7.47 -15.66 4.59
N VAL A 25 6.94 -16.82 4.19
CA VAL A 25 5.66 -17.33 4.70
C VAL A 25 5.77 -17.70 6.18
N ASP A 26 6.94 -18.13 6.64
CA ASP A 26 7.17 -18.50 8.04
C ASP A 26 7.04 -17.31 9.00
N TYR A 27 7.11 -16.07 8.50
CA TYR A 27 6.92 -14.86 9.32
C TYR A 27 5.52 -14.76 9.94
N PHE A 28 4.54 -15.49 9.41
CA PHE A 28 3.24 -15.63 10.07
C PHE A 28 3.36 -16.19 11.49
N SER A 29 4.33 -17.06 11.75
CA SER A 29 4.58 -17.62 13.09
C SER A 29 5.25 -16.64 14.05
N ILE A 30 5.88 -15.57 13.52
CA ILE A 30 6.57 -14.54 14.31
C ILE A 30 5.64 -13.37 14.58
N ASN A 31 5.00 -12.86 13.54
CA ASN A 31 4.08 -11.71 13.63
C ASN A 31 3.01 -11.77 12.53
N ALA A 32 1.99 -12.59 12.78
CA ALA A 32 0.84 -12.74 11.91
C ALA A 32 0.10 -11.41 11.68
N THR A 33 0.00 -10.55 12.68
CA THR A 33 -0.74 -9.28 12.59
C THR A 33 -0.19 -8.37 11.50
N THR A 34 1.14 -8.19 11.44
CA THR A 34 1.75 -7.35 10.39
C THR A 34 1.59 -7.97 9.00
N MET A 35 1.65 -9.31 8.88
CA MET A 35 1.38 -9.98 7.60
C MET A 35 -0.07 -9.77 7.14
N LEU A 36 -1.02 -9.91 8.07
CA LEU A 36 -2.44 -9.71 7.79
C LEU A 36 -2.75 -8.26 7.42
N GLU A 37 -2.10 -7.29 8.05
CA GLU A 37 -2.25 -5.87 7.71
C GLU A 37 -1.82 -5.60 6.24
N ASP A 38 -0.65 -6.10 5.83
CA ASP A 38 -0.17 -5.92 4.46
C ASP A 38 -1.07 -6.62 3.44
N TYR A 39 -1.49 -7.86 3.72
CA TYR A 39 -2.41 -8.58 2.82
C TYR A 39 -3.80 -7.96 2.78
N SER A 40 -4.25 -7.34 3.87
CA SER A 40 -5.52 -6.59 3.89
C SER A 40 -5.48 -5.41 2.92
N ALA A 41 -4.35 -4.70 2.84
CA ALA A 41 -4.17 -3.65 1.83
C ALA A 41 -4.33 -4.20 0.40
N ALA A 42 -3.71 -5.35 0.11
CA ALA A 42 -3.88 -6.01 -1.19
C ALA A 42 -5.34 -6.41 -1.47
N VAL A 43 -6.04 -6.96 -0.48
CA VAL A 43 -7.47 -7.32 -0.60
C VAL A 43 -8.32 -6.10 -0.95
N PHE A 44 -8.10 -4.96 -0.28
CA PHE A 44 -8.82 -3.73 -0.61
C PHE A 44 -8.57 -3.27 -2.05
N PHE A 45 -7.32 -3.32 -2.52
CA PHE A 45 -7.00 -2.98 -3.90
C PHE A 45 -7.64 -3.95 -4.92
N ILE A 46 -7.68 -5.26 -4.62
CA ILE A 46 -8.36 -6.24 -5.46
C ILE A 46 -9.85 -5.93 -5.55
N LEU A 47 -10.51 -5.68 -4.42
CA LEU A 47 -11.94 -5.35 -4.38
C LEU A 47 -12.25 -4.06 -5.14
N ALA A 48 -11.44 -3.02 -4.96
CA ALA A 48 -11.60 -1.75 -5.67
C ALA A 48 -11.43 -1.92 -7.19
N THR A 49 -10.42 -2.70 -7.61
CA THR A 49 -10.16 -2.99 -9.03
C THR A 49 -11.28 -3.83 -9.64
N TRP A 50 -11.76 -4.84 -8.92
CA TRP A 50 -12.85 -5.69 -9.37
C TRP A 50 -14.16 -4.90 -9.54
N ALA A 51 -14.49 -4.05 -8.56
CA ALA A 51 -15.65 -3.15 -8.65
C ALA A 51 -15.54 -2.20 -9.85
N TRP A 52 -14.35 -1.68 -10.13
CA TRP A 52 -14.09 -0.82 -11.28
C TRP A 52 -14.27 -1.54 -12.62
N VAL A 53 -13.70 -2.74 -12.76
CA VAL A 53 -13.83 -3.57 -13.98
C VAL A 53 -15.29 -3.96 -14.23
N LYS A 54 -16.08 -4.18 -13.18
CA LYS A 54 -17.51 -4.48 -13.28
C LYS A 54 -18.41 -3.25 -13.43
N ALA A 55 -17.83 -2.06 -13.57
CA ALA A 55 -18.55 -0.79 -13.61
C ALA A 55 -19.56 -0.61 -12.45
N ASN A 56 -19.20 -1.09 -11.26
CA ASN A 56 -20.04 -1.00 -10.07
C ASN A 56 -20.10 0.44 -9.56
N GLU A 57 -21.29 0.89 -9.13
CA GLU A 57 -21.52 2.22 -8.55
C GLU A 57 -20.65 2.53 -7.32
N ASN A 58 -20.19 1.50 -6.59
CA ASN A 58 -19.35 1.64 -5.42
C ASN A 58 -17.84 1.61 -5.74
N ALA A 59 -17.44 1.49 -7.01
CA ALA A 59 -16.03 1.42 -7.41
C ALA A 59 -15.21 2.60 -6.87
N GLU A 60 -15.75 3.82 -6.93
CA GLU A 60 -15.06 5.02 -6.45
C GLU A 60 -14.90 5.03 -4.92
N LYS A 61 -15.91 4.59 -4.17
CA LYS A 61 -15.84 4.47 -2.71
C LYS A 61 -14.82 3.42 -2.28
N LEU A 62 -14.80 2.27 -2.95
CA LEU A 62 -13.83 1.21 -2.68
C LEU A 62 -12.42 1.64 -3.06
N MET A 63 -12.26 2.40 -4.14
CA MET A 63 -10.97 2.98 -4.53
C MET A 63 -10.46 3.97 -3.48
N LEU A 64 -11.34 4.86 -3.02
CA LEU A 64 -11.02 5.79 -1.94
C LEU A 64 -10.58 5.04 -0.66
N LEU A 65 -11.34 4.01 -0.27
CA LEU A 65 -11.02 3.19 0.90
C LEU A 65 -9.66 2.50 0.78
N ALA A 66 -9.37 1.89 -0.38
CA ALA A 66 -8.11 1.19 -0.61
C ALA A 66 -6.91 2.14 -0.53
N TRP A 67 -6.98 3.32 -1.17
CA TRP A 67 -5.91 4.31 -1.10
C TRP A 67 -5.77 4.93 0.29
N ALA A 68 -6.87 5.17 1.00
CA ALA A 68 -6.84 5.67 2.36
C ALA A 68 -6.21 4.67 3.33
N TYR A 69 -6.56 3.38 3.19
CA TYR A 69 -5.98 2.30 3.98
C TYR A 69 -4.48 2.19 3.73
N ALA A 70 -4.04 2.17 2.47
CA ALA A 70 -2.61 2.10 2.12
C ALA A 70 -1.82 3.34 2.61
N ALA A 71 -2.39 4.54 2.46
CA ALA A 71 -1.77 5.78 2.94
C ALA A 71 -1.63 5.79 4.47
N GLY A 72 -2.65 5.32 5.19
CA GLY A 72 -2.63 5.20 6.65
C GLY A 72 -1.65 4.13 7.14
N GLY A 73 -1.73 2.92 6.58
CA GLY A 73 -0.88 1.78 6.97
C GLY A 73 0.61 2.04 6.74
N MET A 74 0.97 2.80 5.71
CA MET A 74 2.37 3.14 5.44
C MET A 74 2.88 4.37 6.19
N PHE A 75 2.00 5.18 6.79
CA PHE A 75 2.38 6.42 7.46
C PHE A 75 3.30 6.18 8.66
N VAL A 76 2.84 5.40 9.65
CA VAL A 76 3.62 5.14 10.87
C VAL A 76 4.92 4.41 10.57
N PRO A 77 4.94 3.30 9.80
CA PRO A 77 6.17 2.60 9.48
C PRO A 77 7.20 3.46 8.75
N PHE A 78 6.78 4.32 7.83
CA PHE A 78 7.69 5.23 7.12
C PHE A 78 8.34 6.24 8.06
N PHE A 79 7.54 7.00 8.80
CA PHE A 79 8.07 8.04 9.70
C PHE A 79 8.92 7.45 10.81
N ALA A 80 8.59 6.25 11.29
CA ALA A 80 9.38 5.59 12.30
C ALA A 80 10.79 5.20 11.76
N HIS A 81 10.87 4.64 10.55
CA HIS A 81 12.18 4.33 9.95
C HIS A 81 12.98 5.60 9.61
N LEU A 82 12.30 6.65 9.15
CA LEU A 82 12.93 7.95 8.89
C LEU A 82 13.49 8.56 10.18
N GLU A 83 12.73 8.52 11.28
CA GLU A 83 13.16 9.03 12.58
C GLU A 83 14.37 8.26 13.13
N ALA A 84 14.37 6.93 13.05
CA ALA A 84 15.49 6.13 13.51
C ALA A 84 16.76 6.40 12.70
N PHE A 85 16.63 6.54 11.37
CA PHE A 85 17.73 6.96 10.51
C PHE A 85 18.28 8.33 10.91
N LEU A 86 17.41 9.32 11.16
CA LEU A 86 17.83 10.66 11.61
C LEU A 86 18.52 10.64 12.98
N ARG A 87 18.14 9.71 13.86
CA ARG A 87 18.75 9.50 15.18
C ARG A 87 20.02 8.65 15.14
N GLY A 88 20.35 8.05 14.00
CA GLY A 88 21.50 7.15 13.87
C GLY A 88 21.35 5.85 14.67
N VAL A 89 20.11 5.42 14.96
CA VAL A 89 19.81 4.19 15.71
C VAL A 89 19.16 3.15 14.79
N THR A 90 19.45 1.87 14.99
CA THR A 90 18.79 0.79 14.26
C THR A 90 17.40 0.54 14.81
N PHE A 91 16.41 0.36 13.92
CA PHE A 91 15.02 0.14 14.32
C PHE A 91 14.80 -1.24 14.99
N ARG A 92 15.62 -2.24 14.60
CA ARG A 92 15.58 -3.63 15.09
C ARG A 92 16.88 -4.35 14.76
N GLU A 93 17.50 -5.05 15.72
CA GLU A 93 18.75 -5.81 15.53
C GLU A 93 18.61 -6.98 14.55
N ASP A 94 17.38 -7.44 14.31
CA ASP A 94 16.99 -8.60 13.50
C ASP A 94 16.79 -8.31 12.00
N HIS A 95 16.95 -7.05 11.55
CA HIS A 95 16.85 -6.69 10.13
C HIS A 95 18.15 -6.05 9.63
N ILE A 96 19.00 -6.84 8.95
CA ILE A 96 20.32 -6.44 8.41
C ILE A 96 20.22 -5.54 7.16
N HIS A 97 19.01 -5.17 6.71
CA HIS A 97 18.86 -4.23 5.60
C HIS A 97 19.10 -2.80 6.10
N THR A 98 20.23 -2.24 5.69
CA THR A 98 20.54 -0.80 5.75
C THR A 98 19.28 0.06 5.60
N ASP A 99 18.92 0.79 6.67
CA ASP A 99 17.64 1.48 6.87
C ASP A 99 17.17 2.34 5.68
N VAL A 100 18.10 2.84 4.86
CA VAL A 100 17.82 3.66 3.68
C VAL A 100 16.92 2.95 2.65
N GLY A 101 17.13 1.66 2.40
CA GLY A 101 16.32 0.92 1.41
C GLY A 101 14.87 0.78 1.84
N SER A 102 14.64 0.51 3.13
CA SER A 102 13.31 0.43 3.73
C SER A 102 12.60 1.79 3.71
N ILE A 103 13.33 2.87 4.01
CA ILE A 103 12.81 4.25 3.95
C ILE A 103 12.41 4.62 2.53
N VAL A 104 13.26 4.36 1.54
CA VAL A 104 12.96 4.69 0.13
C VAL A 104 11.75 3.91 -0.36
N LEU A 105 11.67 2.60 -0.09
CA LEU A 105 10.55 1.78 -0.53
C LEU A 105 9.23 2.23 0.14
N LYS A 106 9.21 2.29 1.48
CA LYS A 106 8.00 2.68 2.24
C LYS A 106 7.58 4.11 1.93
N GLY A 107 8.55 5.01 1.81
CA GLY A 107 8.31 6.41 1.44
C GLY A 107 7.72 6.53 0.03
N SER A 108 8.24 5.78 -0.94
CA SER A 108 7.69 5.77 -2.31
C SER A 108 6.26 5.26 -2.34
N VAL A 109 5.99 4.13 -1.66
CA VAL A 109 4.63 3.56 -1.56
C VAL A 109 3.68 4.55 -0.88
N TRP A 110 4.12 5.20 0.21
CA TRP A 110 3.33 6.19 0.92
C TRP A 110 3.00 7.41 0.06
N VAL A 111 4.00 8.02 -0.60
CA VAL A 111 3.80 9.18 -1.49
C VAL A 111 2.86 8.84 -2.64
N ILE A 112 3.04 7.69 -3.29
CA ILE A 112 2.13 7.23 -4.35
C ILE A 112 0.72 7.08 -3.81
N SER A 113 0.57 6.50 -2.61
CA SER A 113 -0.73 6.30 -1.98
C SER A 113 -1.43 7.62 -1.68
N VAL A 114 -0.70 8.61 -1.14
CA VAL A 114 -1.24 9.95 -0.85
C VAL A 114 -1.64 10.69 -2.13
N ILE A 115 -0.81 10.64 -3.19
CA ILE A 115 -1.12 11.27 -4.48
C ILE A 115 -2.37 10.64 -5.09
N CYS A 116 -2.45 9.31 -5.12
CA CYS A 116 -3.60 8.59 -5.68
C CYS A 116 -4.87 8.85 -4.86
N LEU A 117 -4.76 8.86 -3.52
CA LEU A 117 -5.85 9.22 -2.62
C LEU A 117 -6.38 10.63 -2.92
N PHE A 118 -5.48 11.61 -3.01
CA PHE A 118 -5.84 12.99 -3.30
C PHE A 118 -6.53 13.14 -4.66
N ILE A 119 -6.04 12.44 -5.69
CA ILE A 119 -6.68 12.44 -7.01
C ILE A 119 -8.09 11.85 -6.95
N VAL A 120 -8.31 10.77 -6.19
CA VAL A 120 -9.64 10.15 -6.02
C VAL A 120 -10.57 11.11 -5.28
N MET A 121 -10.12 11.74 -4.20
CA MET A 121 -10.93 12.72 -3.45
C MET A 121 -11.32 13.94 -4.27
N ARG A 122 -10.49 14.34 -5.24
CA ARG A 122 -10.75 15.49 -6.11
C ARG A 122 -11.56 15.13 -7.35
N SER A 123 -11.77 13.85 -7.62
CA SER A 123 -12.57 13.42 -8.75
C SER A 123 -14.06 13.45 -8.40
N ASN A 124 -14.88 13.89 -9.36
CA ASN A 124 -16.34 13.87 -9.25
C ASN A 124 -16.98 12.78 -10.14
N LYS A 125 -16.18 11.96 -10.84
CA LYS A 125 -16.67 10.89 -11.72
C LYS A 125 -15.67 9.74 -11.86
N SER A 126 -16.11 8.53 -11.51
CA SER A 126 -15.48 7.28 -11.94
C SER A 126 -15.41 7.17 -13.47
N GLN A 127 -14.21 6.94 -14.01
CA GLN A 127 -13.99 6.63 -15.42
C GLN A 127 -13.82 5.11 -15.56
N TYR A 128 -14.86 4.42 -16.00
CA TYR A 128 -14.81 2.98 -16.26
C TYR A 128 -13.87 2.64 -17.43
N PRO A 129 -13.31 1.42 -17.49
CA PRO A 129 -12.63 0.96 -18.69
C PRO A 129 -13.63 1.06 -19.85
N SER A 130 -13.24 1.69 -20.95
CA SER A 130 -14.03 1.66 -22.18
C SER A 130 -14.08 0.20 -22.63
N SER A 131 -15.28 -0.38 -22.63
CA SER A 131 -15.59 -1.69 -23.21
C SER A 131 -15.14 -1.77 -24.66
#